data_AF-A0AAD7N4I8-F1
#
_entry.id   AF-A0AAD7N4I8-F1
#
_cell.length_a   1.000
_cell.length_b   1.000
_cell.length_c   1.000
_cell.angle_alpha   90.00
_cell.angle_beta   90.00
_cell.angle_gamma   90.00
#
_symmetry.space_group_name_H-M   'P 1'
#
loop_
_entity.id
_entity.type
_entity.pdbx_description
1 polymer ?
#
loop_
_entity_poly.entity_id
_entity_poly.type
_entity_poly.pdbx_seq_one_letter_code
_entity_poly.pdbx_strand_id
1 'polypeptide(L)'
;MVAPKEITPPSPSSSSFPPSATSTLSPRSATPRRMAPPSPTYDRLEAGPRTPSSPAFPPPRGKQKYFGWRKFLLGAGVLLVLVWLFVPKEKRRIPGWGGGGETWEKDTVTLDTPPMRPGNTETDTHHADEDIAHPTSFETDPDPAKTTHCTAPHSPSAPLVQYALMLDAGSTGSRIHVYKFNNCGPSPAFEYETFKMTQPGLSSFAGRAQDAAASLDVLLAEALRVVPAALARCAPVAVKATAGLRLLPGSQAADILAAVRARLRGAYPFALPADDDAAAAVMDGADEGVFAWVTANYLLGLVTPESGPAGASVAVLDLGGASTQIVFAPVEGAPLREGDHKYELEFGRGKRVLYQHSYLGYGLMRARASVHRVVDFMGALHDGPDVGVKAGEAGKRVSNACLARGTRRAVELAEAGGGARTVVMDGGDVGSFAACARIVALVLAKDAVCAVRPCAFGGVYQPALAEAFPAAAGRVLLLSYFYDRVAPLVPGREGGGGGGGGGAGADTLSATVDTIKELGEAVCRGREAWLERWGARADVMAELEGRPEWCLDLTFMHGLLRTGYEFDGEREVMFGKKIAGTELGWCLGAGIKLVGGVDVQCRV
;
A
#
# COMPACT_ATOMS: atom_id res chain seq x y z
N MET A 1 28.73 57.26 27.47
CA MET A 1 28.36 57.21 28.90
C MET A 1 26.90 57.61 29.02
N VAL A 2 26.19 56.98 29.95
CA VAL A 2 24.75 57.08 30.28
C VAL A 2 23.84 56.14 29.45
N ALA A 3 23.38 55.11 30.15
CA ALA A 3 22.36 54.14 29.76
C ALA A 3 20.96 54.54 30.27
N PRO A 4 19.88 53.95 29.74
CA PRO A 4 18.63 53.76 30.48
C PRO A 4 18.23 52.26 30.52
N LYS A 5 18.24 51.63 31.70
CA LYS A 5 17.09 51.36 32.60
C LYS A 5 16.03 50.40 32.05
N GLU A 6 16.16 49.14 32.47
CA GLU A 6 15.16 48.06 32.40
C GLU A 6 13.95 48.36 33.31
N ILE A 7 12.77 47.94 32.83
CA ILE A 7 11.50 47.96 33.57
C ILE A 7 10.98 46.52 33.63
N THR A 8 11.00 45.93 34.82
CA THR A 8 10.29 44.69 35.17
C THR A 8 8.86 45.00 35.65
N PRO A 9 7.85 44.21 35.25
CA PRO A 9 6.57 44.15 35.95
C PRO A 9 6.41 42.86 36.81
N PRO A 10 5.53 42.87 37.83
CA PRO A 10 5.55 41.95 38.96
C PRO A 10 4.57 40.75 38.83
N SER A 11 4.94 39.63 39.45
CA SER A 11 4.04 38.56 39.92
C SER A 11 3.48 38.91 41.31
N PRO A 12 2.19 38.65 41.61
CA PRO A 12 1.83 37.51 42.47
C PRO A 12 0.44 36.94 42.05
N SER A 13 -0.19 35.88 42.57
CA SER A 13 -0.17 35.18 43.86
C SER A 13 -0.87 33.83 43.69
N SER A 14 -0.39 32.85 44.44
CA SER A 14 -1.00 31.55 44.73
C SER A 14 -2.35 31.66 45.45
N SER A 15 -3.35 30.88 45.03
CA SER A 15 -4.52 30.54 45.84
C SER A 15 -4.67 29.03 45.95
N SER A 16 -4.29 28.52 47.12
CA SER A 16 -4.53 27.19 47.65
C SER A 16 -6.02 26.97 47.95
N PHE A 17 -6.59 25.86 47.49
CA PHE A 17 -7.82 25.29 48.05
C PHE A 17 -7.49 23.99 48.81
N PRO A 18 -8.12 23.72 49.97
CA PRO A 18 -7.77 22.61 50.86
C PRO A 18 -8.42 21.29 50.40
N PRO A 19 -7.88 20.14 50.86
CA PRO A 19 -8.45 18.83 50.59
C PRO A 19 -9.57 18.50 51.60
N SER A 20 -10.57 17.72 51.19
CA SER A 20 -11.54 17.15 52.13
C SER A 20 -11.83 15.69 51.82
N ALA A 21 -11.32 14.88 52.74
CA ALA A 21 -11.90 13.67 53.33
C ALA A 21 -12.26 12.49 52.41
N THR A 22 -11.33 11.53 52.44
CA THR A 22 -11.57 10.09 52.55
C THR A 22 -12.79 9.73 53.41
N SER A 23 -13.67 8.88 52.88
CA SER A 23 -14.45 7.94 53.69
C SER A 23 -14.32 6.54 53.10
N THR A 24 -13.50 5.74 53.76
CA THR A 24 -13.47 4.27 53.66
C THR A 24 -14.79 3.71 54.16
N LEU A 25 -15.48 2.90 53.36
CA LEU A 25 -16.40 1.85 53.82
C LEU A 25 -16.52 0.77 52.74
N SER A 26 -16.09 -0.43 53.09
CA SER A 26 -16.34 -1.71 52.41
C SER A 26 -16.59 -2.72 53.53
N PRO A 27 -17.19 -3.91 53.33
CA PRO A 27 -17.88 -4.44 52.15
C PRO A 27 -19.29 -4.98 52.48
N ARG A 28 -20.20 -5.07 51.49
CA ARG A 28 -21.19 -6.17 51.46
C ARG A 28 -21.39 -6.67 50.04
N SER A 29 -21.12 -7.96 49.91
CA SER A 29 -21.29 -8.79 48.72
C SER A 29 -22.76 -8.87 48.29
N ALA A 30 -23.04 -8.55 47.03
CA ALA A 30 -24.19 -9.09 46.31
C ALA A 30 -23.82 -9.23 44.82
N THR A 31 -24.06 -10.43 44.32
CA THR A 31 -23.75 -10.97 42.99
C THR A 31 -24.37 -10.15 41.83
N PRO A 32 -23.68 -10.00 40.67
CA PRO A 32 -24.22 -9.25 39.54
C PRO A 32 -25.12 -10.12 38.67
N ARG A 33 -26.37 -9.69 38.47
CA ARG A 33 -27.20 -10.13 37.34
C ARG A 33 -26.70 -9.44 36.07
N ARG A 34 -26.35 -10.25 35.08
CA ARG A 34 -26.04 -9.84 33.69
C ARG A 34 -27.18 -9.02 33.10
N MET A 35 -26.91 -7.77 32.73
CA MET A 35 -27.71 -7.04 31.75
C MET A 35 -26.97 -7.06 30.41
N ALA A 36 -27.67 -7.52 29.37
CA ALA A 36 -27.22 -7.50 27.99
C ALA A 36 -27.27 -6.07 27.43
N PRO A 37 -26.40 -5.72 26.46
CA PRO A 37 -26.37 -4.39 25.86
C PRO A 37 -27.57 -4.15 24.93
N PRO A 38 -28.09 -2.91 24.83
CA PRO A 38 -29.16 -2.58 23.90
C PRO A 38 -28.63 -2.44 22.46
N SER A 39 -29.34 -3.08 21.53
CA SER A 39 -29.24 -2.87 20.08
C SER A 39 -29.75 -1.48 19.69
N PRO A 40 -29.07 -0.73 18.80
CA PRO A 40 -29.63 0.50 18.26
C PRO A 40 -30.39 0.20 16.95
N THR A 41 -31.71 0.16 17.03
CA THR A 41 -32.59 0.54 15.92
C THR A 41 -32.82 2.04 16.01
N TYR A 42 -32.54 2.79 14.94
CA TYR A 42 -33.07 4.14 14.77
C TYR A 42 -33.61 4.30 13.34
N ASP A 43 -34.92 4.47 13.28
CA ASP A 43 -35.64 5.25 12.28
C ASP A 43 -36.31 6.42 13.02
N ARG A 44 -36.65 7.48 12.27
CA ARG A 44 -37.40 8.72 12.63
C ARG A 44 -36.53 9.88 13.16
N LEU A 45 -36.68 11.15 12.77
CA LEU A 45 -37.81 11.98 12.30
C LEU A 45 -37.27 13.20 11.50
N GLU A 46 -38.04 13.71 10.54
CA GLU A 46 -38.30 15.16 10.44
C GLU A 46 -39.78 15.40 10.16
N ALA A 47 -40.31 16.49 10.73
CA ALA A 47 -41.71 16.92 10.69
C ALA A 47 -41.80 18.39 10.26
N GLY A 48 -42.83 18.75 9.49
CA GLY A 48 -43.25 20.12 9.15
C GLY A 48 -44.67 20.14 8.55
N PRO A 49 -45.45 21.25 8.63
CA PRO A 49 -46.75 21.24 9.31
C PRO A 49 -48.07 21.42 8.48
N ARG A 50 -49.15 20.82 9.04
CA ARG A 50 -50.62 21.16 9.13
C ARG A 50 -51.43 21.74 7.93
N THR A 51 -52.32 20.94 7.30
CA THR A 51 -53.84 20.87 7.32
C THR A 51 -54.65 21.83 6.42
N PRO A 52 -55.94 21.57 6.05
CA PRO A 52 -56.71 20.31 5.92
C PRO A 52 -57.63 20.21 4.65
N SER A 53 -58.04 19.00 4.25
CA SER A 53 -59.44 18.67 3.86
C SER A 53 -59.58 17.18 3.51
N SER A 54 -60.39 16.45 4.28
CA SER A 54 -60.95 15.12 3.96
C SER A 54 -62.29 15.31 3.22
N PRO A 55 -62.85 14.31 2.50
CA PRO A 55 -63.44 13.06 3.05
C PRO A 55 -63.18 11.83 2.12
N ALA A 56 -63.50 10.55 2.35
CA ALA A 56 -64.09 9.72 3.40
C ALA A 56 -63.74 8.24 3.04
N PHE A 57 -63.71 7.36 4.03
CA PHE A 57 -63.63 5.88 3.86
C PHE A 57 -64.99 5.26 3.47
N PRO A 58 -64.96 4.04 2.89
CA PRO A 58 -65.86 2.96 3.31
C PRO A 58 -65.10 1.70 3.81
N PRO A 59 -65.79 0.74 4.49
CA PRO A 59 -65.22 -0.12 5.55
C PRO A 59 -64.70 -1.49 5.07
N PRO A 60 -64.02 -2.27 5.95
CA PRO A 60 -63.32 -3.49 5.55
C PRO A 60 -64.16 -4.77 5.69
N ARG A 61 -63.91 -5.74 4.81
CA ARG A 61 -64.26 -7.16 5.00
C ARG A 61 -63.03 -8.01 4.71
N GLY A 62 -62.66 -8.88 5.65
CA GLY A 62 -61.74 -9.98 5.39
C GLY A 62 -60.92 -10.41 6.60
N LYS A 63 -61.37 -11.43 7.31
CA LYS A 63 -60.59 -12.15 8.33
C LYS A 63 -59.47 -12.94 7.61
N GLN A 64 -58.20 -12.71 7.94
CA GLN A 64 -57.12 -13.65 7.60
C GLN A 64 -56.24 -13.96 8.80
N LYS A 65 -55.94 -15.25 8.93
CA LYS A 65 -55.31 -15.94 10.06
C LYS A 65 -53.83 -15.58 10.15
N TYR A 66 -53.35 -15.29 11.36
CA TYR A 66 -51.93 -15.11 11.64
C TYR A 66 -51.16 -16.43 11.42
N PHE A 67 -50.29 -16.44 10.41
CA PHE A 67 -49.36 -17.53 10.09
C PHE A 67 -48.09 -17.37 10.94
N GLY A 68 -47.55 -18.47 11.49
CA GLY A 68 -46.53 -18.46 12.55
C GLY A 68 -45.10 -18.14 12.06
N TRP A 69 -44.76 -16.85 11.97
CA TRP A 69 -43.42 -16.35 11.62
C TRP A 69 -42.29 -16.71 12.60
N ARG A 70 -42.62 -17.10 13.83
CA ARG A 70 -41.62 -17.44 14.87
C ARG A 70 -40.75 -18.65 14.53
N LYS A 71 -41.25 -19.58 13.69
CA LYS A 71 -40.50 -20.78 13.30
C LYS A 71 -39.43 -20.51 12.24
N PHE A 72 -39.62 -19.50 11.39
CA PHE A 72 -38.64 -19.12 10.36
C PHE A 72 -37.42 -18.41 10.95
N LEU A 73 -37.61 -17.59 11.99
CA LEU A 73 -36.49 -16.91 12.67
C LEU A 73 -35.58 -17.88 13.43
N LEU A 74 -36.15 -18.93 14.03
CA LEU A 74 -35.39 -20.01 14.66
C LEU A 74 -34.62 -20.84 13.61
N GLY A 75 -35.24 -21.14 12.47
CA GLY A 75 -34.57 -21.83 11.37
C GLY A 75 -33.40 -21.04 10.78
N ALA A 76 -33.57 -19.74 10.55
CA ALA A 76 -32.52 -18.87 10.03
C ALA A 76 -31.34 -18.69 11.01
N GLY A 77 -31.63 -18.58 12.31
CA GLY A 77 -30.59 -18.48 13.34
C GLY A 77 -29.74 -19.75 13.44
N VAL A 78 -30.35 -20.94 13.35
CA VAL A 78 -29.62 -22.21 13.38
C VAL A 78 -28.76 -22.38 12.12
N LEU A 79 -29.25 -21.95 10.96
CA LEU A 79 -28.52 -22.06 9.69
C LEU A 79 -27.30 -21.13 9.66
N LEU A 80 -27.40 -19.91 10.22
CA LEU A 80 -26.25 -19.01 10.37
C LEU A 80 -25.19 -19.54 11.34
N VAL A 81 -25.61 -20.17 12.44
CA VAL A 81 -24.69 -20.80 13.40
C VAL A 81 -24.01 -22.02 12.79
N LEU A 82 -24.73 -22.83 12.00
CA LEU A 82 -24.15 -23.96 11.27
C LEU A 82 -23.17 -23.49 10.19
N VAL A 83 -23.49 -22.44 9.44
CA VAL A 83 -22.54 -21.83 8.48
C VAL A 83 -21.31 -21.30 9.21
N TRP A 84 -21.46 -20.64 10.36
CA TRP A 84 -20.32 -20.13 11.13
C TRP A 84 -19.44 -21.23 11.77
N LEU A 85 -20.03 -22.35 12.17
CA LEU A 85 -19.31 -23.48 12.78
C LEU A 85 -18.68 -24.42 11.75
N PHE A 86 -19.28 -24.56 10.56
CA PHE A 86 -18.89 -25.56 9.56
C PHE A 86 -18.32 -24.98 8.26
N VAL A 87 -18.32 -23.66 8.05
CA VAL A 87 -17.46 -23.04 7.03
C VAL A 87 -16.02 -23.07 7.55
N PRO A 88 -15.08 -23.68 6.81
CA PRO A 88 -13.67 -23.66 7.18
C PRO A 88 -13.21 -22.21 7.31
N LYS A 89 -12.78 -21.81 8.51
CA LYS A 89 -11.98 -20.60 8.65
C LYS A 89 -10.64 -20.91 8.00
N GLU A 90 -10.47 -20.51 6.74
CA GLU A 90 -9.17 -20.57 6.09
C GLU A 90 -8.18 -19.76 6.92
N LYS A 91 -7.33 -20.47 7.66
CA LYS A 91 -6.07 -19.91 8.09
C LYS A 91 -5.31 -19.67 6.78
N ARG A 92 -5.10 -18.41 6.41
CA ARG A 92 -4.18 -18.01 5.33
C ARG A 92 -2.76 -18.41 5.74
N ARG A 93 -2.47 -19.70 5.69
CA ARG A 93 -1.11 -20.22 5.60
C ARG A 93 -0.76 -20.14 4.14
N ILE A 94 0.35 -19.51 3.81
CA ILE A 94 1.00 -19.70 2.52
C ILE A 94 1.72 -21.06 2.59
N PRO A 95 1.23 -22.12 1.92
CA PRO A 95 1.98 -23.37 1.84
C PRO A 95 3.11 -23.18 0.83
N GLY A 96 4.34 -23.56 1.20
CA GLY A 96 5.47 -23.62 0.27
C GLY A 96 6.83 -23.27 0.85
N TRP A 97 6.93 -22.63 2.02
CA TRP A 97 8.21 -22.11 2.51
C TRP A 97 8.94 -22.96 3.57
N GLY A 98 8.49 -24.20 3.80
CA GLY A 98 9.12 -25.11 4.74
C GLY A 98 10.20 -25.98 4.09
N GLY A 99 11.46 -25.74 4.44
CA GLY A 99 12.55 -26.70 4.20
C GLY A 99 12.32 -28.00 4.97
N GLY A 100 12.68 -29.13 4.35
CA GLY A 100 12.53 -30.47 4.89
C GLY A 100 13.01 -30.59 6.33
N GLY A 101 12.15 -31.17 7.18
CA GLY A 101 12.42 -31.33 8.60
C GLY A 101 13.42 -32.46 8.86
N GLU A 102 14.55 -32.12 9.46
CA GLU A 102 15.34 -33.05 10.25
C GLU A 102 15.52 -32.47 11.65
N THR A 103 15.04 -33.24 12.63
CA THR A 103 15.02 -32.92 14.06
C THR A 103 16.42 -33.02 14.66
N TRP A 104 16.91 -31.95 15.29
CA TRP A 104 18.04 -32.01 16.21
C TRP A 104 17.60 -31.64 17.63
N GLU A 105 18.09 -32.45 18.55
CA GLU A 105 17.76 -32.51 19.97
C GLU A 105 18.30 -31.27 20.71
N LYS A 106 17.57 -30.83 21.73
CA LYS A 106 17.84 -29.61 22.50
C LYS A 106 19.02 -29.81 23.45
N ASP A 107 20.11 -29.08 23.24
CA ASP A 107 21.02 -28.72 24.32
C ASP A 107 20.92 -27.23 24.64
N THR A 108 20.76 -26.96 25.94
CA THR A 108 20.47 -25.65 26.50
C THR A 108 21.78 -24.95 26.82
N VAL A 109 22.11 -23.88 26.10
CA VAL A 109 23.22 -23.00 26.48
C VAL A 109 22.69 -21.57 26.62
N THR A 110 22.75 -21.05 27.83
CA THR A 110 22.48 -19.67 28.20
C THR A 110 23.47 -18.73 27.51
N LEU A 111 22.96 -17.75 26.77
CA LEU A 111 23.75 -16.68 26.17
C LEU A 111 23.57 -15.39 26.99
N ASP A 112 24.60 -15.05 27.75
CA ASP A 112 24.83 -13.69 28.24
C ASP A 112 25.27 -12.81 27.05
N THR A 113 24.55 -11.71 26.83
CA THR A 113 24.91 -10.66 25.87
C THR A 113 26.04 -9.76 26.39
N PRO A 114 27.13 -9.54 25.63
CA PRO A 114 27.98 -8.37 25.81
C PRO A 114 27.79 -7.34 24.67
N PRO A 115 28.05 -6.04 24.94
CA PRO A 115 27.86 -4.97 23.98
C PRO A 115 29.00 -4.87 22.95
N MET A 116 28.66 -4.50 21.70
CA MET A 116 29.63 -4.20 20.64
C MET A 116 30.55 -3.02 21.01
N ARG A 117 31.86 -3.20 20.77
CA ARG A 117 32.84 -2.11 20.61
C ARG A 117 33.61 -2.28 19.29
N PRO A 118 34.13 -1.17 18.73
CA PRO A 118 34.52 -1.06 17.33
C PRO A 118 35.85 -1.76 17.03
N GLY A 119 36.01 -2.08 15.74
CA GLY A 119 36.94 -3.08 15.22
C GLY A 119 38.42 -2.89 15.57
N ASN A 120 39.07 -4.03 15.73
CA ASN A 120 40.50 -4.21 15.50
C ASN A 120 40.69 -5.57 14.82
N THR A 121 41.46 -5.52 13.74
CA THR A 121 42.07 -6.62 12.99
C THR A 121 42.80 -7.59 13.92
N GLU A 122 42.36 -8.84 13.96
CA GLU A 122 43.21 -10.00 14.25
C GLU A 122 42.85 -11.12 13.26
N THR A 123 43.91 -11.64 12.66
CA THR A 123 43.98 -12.51 11.49
C THR A 123 43.32 -13.86 11.71
N ASP A 124 42.22 -14.11 11.01
CA ASP A 124 41.73 -15.44 10.70
C ASP A 124 42.09 -15.75 9.24
N THR A 125 42.86 -16.82 9.05
CA THR A 125 43.33 -17.27 7.73
C THR A 125 42.18 -17.88 6.94
N HIS A 126 41.29 -17.04 6.42
CA HIS A 126 40.51 -17.37 5.24
C HIS A 126 41.34 -17.02 4.02
N HIS A 127 41.51 -18.00 3.13
CA HIS A 127 42.03 -17.76 1.79
C HIS A 127 41.37 -16.51 1.21
N ALA A 128 42.20 -15.57 0.77
CA ALA A 128 41.77 -14.45 -0.03
C ALA A 128 41.19 -15.01 -1.33
N ASP A 129 39.87 -15.19 -1.38
CA ASP A 129 39.16 -15.15 -2.64
C ASP A 129 39.43 -13.76 -3.20
N GLU A 130 40.06 -13.71 -4.37
CA GLU A 130 40.11 -12.51 -5.19
C GLU A 130 38.69 -11.92 -5.25
N ASP A 131 38.54 -10.59 -5.23
CA ASP A 131 37.24 -9.93 -5.37
C ASP A 131 36.60 -10.31 -6.72
N ILE A 132 35.91 -11.46 -6.79
CA ILE A 132 35.20 -11.91 -7.97
C ILE A 132 34.03 -10.97 -8.14
N ALA A 133 34.15 -10.06 -9.11
CA ALA A 133 33.08 -9.13 -9.45
C ALA A 133 31.81 -9.91 -9.85
N HIS A 134 30.77 -9.84 -9.02
CA HIS A 134 29.47 -10.44 -9.31
C HIS A 134 28.66 -9.52 -10.25
N PRO A 135 28.02 -10.07 -11.30
CA PRO A 135 27.20 -9.28 -12.20
C PRO A 135 25.98 -8.72 -11.45
N THR A 136 25.65 -7.46 -11.69
CA THR A 136 24.51 -6.75 -11.06
C THR A 136 23.38 -6.45 -12.04
N SER A 137 23.55 -6.86 -13.31
CA SER A 137 22.59 -6.70 -14.39
C SER A 137 22.85 -7.75 -15.47
N PHE A 138 21.83 -8.01 -16.30
CA PHE A 138 21.97 -8.89 -17.47
C PHE A 138 23.07 -8.42 -18.42
N GLU A 139 23.20 -7.10 -18.62
CA GLU A 139 24.18 -6.51 -19.54
C GLU A 139 25.62 -6.74 -19.08
N THR A 140 25.83 -6.96 -17.78
CA THR A 140 27.14 -7.27 -17.18
C THR A 140 27.37 -8.76 -16.94
N ASP A 141 26.36 -9.60 -17.20
CA ASP A 141 26.43 -11.05 -16.95
C ASP A 141 27.08 -11.76 -18.14
N PRO A 142 28.28 -12.38 -17.97
CA PRO A 142 28.97 -13.04 -19.07
C PRO A 142 28.27 -14.33 -19.54
N ASP A 143 27.50 -14.99 -18.68
CA ASP A 143 26.78 -16.23 -19.01
C ASP A 143 25.52 -16.35 -18.13
N PRO A 144 24.36 -15.88 -18.62
CA PRO A 144 23.10 -15.90 -17.87
C PRO A 144 22.60 -17.31 -17.50
N ALA A 145 23.19 -18.38 -18.05
CA ALA A 145 22.88 -19.75 -17.65
C ALA A 145 23.70 -20.26 -16.44
N LYS A 146 24.67 -19.47 -15.97
CA LYS A 146 25.57 -19.79 -14.83
C LYS A 146 25.56 -18.67 -13.79
N THR A 147 26.30 -18.89 -12.72
CA THR A 147 26.50 -17.92 -11.64
C THR A 147 27.99 -17.79 -11.32
N THR A 148 28.42 -16.62 -10.85
CA THR A 148 29.78 -16.41 -10.33
C THR A 148 29.89 -16.68 -8.84
N HIS A 149 28.79 -17.02 -8.16
CA HIS A 149 28.76 -17.28 -6.71
C HIS A 149 29.20 -18.71 -6.33
N CYS A 150 29.02 -19.69 -7.22
CA CYS A 150 29.46 -21.07 -7.00
C CYS A 150 29.47 -21.85 -8.33
N THR A 151 30.12 -23.02 -8.32
CA THR A 151 30.20 -23.91 -9.49
C THR A 151 29.19 -25.06 -9.46
N ALA A 152 28.60 -25.35 -8.29
CA ALA A 152 27.62 -26.41 -8.10
C ALA A 152 26.54 -25.96 -7.09
N PRO A 153 25.28 -26.39 -7.26
CA PRO A 153 24.20 -26.06 -6.34
C PRO A 153 24.40 -26.72 -4.97
N HIS A 154 23.89 -26.10 -3.92
CA HIS A 154 23.87 -26.62 -2.55
C HIS A 154 23.14 -27.97 -2.46
N SER A 155 22.04 -28.12 -3.21
CA SER A 155 21.31 -29.40 -3.33
C SER A 155 21.48 -29.99 -4.73
N PRO A 156 21.84 -31.27 -4.88
CA PRO A 156 21.92 -31.94 -6.19
C PRO A 156 20.59 -31.99 -6.96
N SER A 157 19.46 -31.83 -6.26
CA SER A 157 18.12 -31.80 -6.87
C SER A 157 17.72 -30.43 -7.43
N ALA A 158 18.46 -29.37 -7.10
CA ALA A 158 18.19 -28.01 -7.56
C ALA A 158 19.09 -27.65 -8.76
N PRO A 159 18.58 -26.91 -9.77
CA PRO A 159 19.44 -26.34 -10.80
C PRO A 159 20.37 -25.26 -10.20
N LEU A 160 21.55 -25.05 -10.79
CA LEU A 160 22.50 -24.03 -10.34
C LEU A 160 21.91 -22.61 -10.38
N VAL A 161 21.19 -22.30 -11.46
CA VAL A 161 20.53 -21.01 -11.71
C VAL A 161 19.04 -21.22 -11.94
N GLN A 162 18.23 -20.30 -11.44
CA GLN A 162 16.78 -20.23 -11.70
C GLN A 162 16.38 -18.80 -12.05
N TYR A 163 15.31 -18.67 -12.83
CA TYR A 163 14.70 -17.39 -13.16
C TYR A 163 13.27 -17.33 -12.63
N ALA A 164 12.80 -16.15 -12.23
CA ALA A 164 11.40 -15.92 -11.90
C ALA A 164 10.89 -14.70 -12.66
N LEU A 165 9.69 -14.82 -13.25
CA LEU A 165 9.09 -13.80 -14.10
C LEU A 165 7.81 -13.30 -13.45
N MET A 166 7.81 -12.04 -13.01
CA MET A 166 6.65 -11.42 -12.41
C MET A 166 6.18 -10.25 -13.28
N LEU A 167 4.93 -10.29 -13.71
CA LEU A 167 4.28 -9.15 -14.35
C LEU A 167 3.35 -8.43 -13.38
N ASP A 168 3.68 -7.18 -13.08
CA ASP A 168 2.81 -6.25 -12.36
C ASP A 168 1.87 -5.56 -13.34
N ALA A 169 0.59 -5.94 -13.30
CA ALA A 169 -0.47 -5.28 -14.04
C ALA A 169 -1.11 -4.16 -13.18
N GLY A 170 -0.40 -3.04 -13.12
CA GLY A 170 -0.83 -1.80 -12.50
C GLY A 170 -2.01 -1.11 -13.21
N SER A 171 -2.64 -0.17 -12.51
CA SER A 171 -3.75 0.64 -13.05
C SER A 171 -3.34 1.59 -14.19
N THR A 172 -2.11 2.09 -14.17
CA THR A 172 -1.60 3.08 -15.16
C THR A 172 -0.69 2.48 -16.22
N GLY A 173 -0.21 1.26 -16.01
CA GLY A 173 0.74 0.58 -16.89
C GLY A 173 1.01 -0.84 -16.40
N SER A 174 1.74 -1.61 -17.20
CA SER A 174 2.19 -2.95 -16.82
C SER A 174 3.71 -3.03 -16.84
N ARG A 175 4.30 -3.84 -15.95
CA ARG A 175 5.74 -4.04 -15.88
C ARG A 175 6.08 -5.52 -15.84
N ILE A 176 7.25 -5.87 -16.33
CA ILE A 176 7.85 -7.19 -16.11
C ILE A 176 9.14 -7.05 -15.33
N HIS A 177 9.29 -7.96 -14.37
CA HIS A 177 10.48 -8.15 -13.57
C HIS A 177 10.99 -9.55 -13.87
N VAL A 178 12.22 -9.63 -14.39
CA VAL A 178 12.93 -10.88 -14.67
C VAL A 178 14.03 -11.00 -13.63
N TYR A 179 13.83 -11.88 -12.65
CA TYR A 179 14.77 -12.09 -11.57
C TYR A 179 15.64 -13.31 -11.84
N LYS A 180 16.94 -13.17 -11.63
CA LYS A 180 17.88 -14.29 -11.62
C LYS A 180 18.23 -14.66 -10.18
N PHE A 181 18.24 -15.96 -9.90
CA PHE A 181 18.63 -16.53 -8.61
C PHE A 181 19.69 -17.61 -8.81
N ASN A 182 20.55 -17.81 -7.82
CA ASN A 182 21.40 -19.00 -7.69
C ASN A 182 20.99 -19.86 -6.51
N ASN A 183 21.28 -21.16 -6.60
CA ASN A 183 21.09 -22.12 -5.52
C ASN A 183 22.41 -22.51 -4.85
N CYS A 184 23.32 -21.56 -4.65
CA CYS A 184 24.60 -21.80 -3.97
C CYS A 184 24.44 -22.03 -2.47
N GLY A 185 23.37 -21.51 -1.88
CA GLY A 185 23.03 -21.66 -0.46
C GLY A 185 21.84 -22.59 -0.20
N PRO A 186 21.43 -22.73 1.07
CA PRO A 186 20.28 -23.55 1.45
C PRO A 186 18.94 -23.02 0.94
N SER A 187 18.92 -21.80 0.40
CA SER A 187 17.76 -21.19 -0.25
C SER A 187 18.20 -20.39 -1.48
N PRO A 188 17.30 -20.16 -2.47
CA PRO A 188 17.62 -19.37 -3.65
C PRO A 188 18.05 -17.94 -3.27
N ALA A 189 19.24 -17.55 -3.69
CA ALA A 189 19.79 -16.21 -3.48
C ALA A 189 19.59 -15.35 -4.73
N PHE A 190 19.04 -14.15 -4.54
CA PHE A 190 18.83 -13.17 -5.61
C PHE A 190 20.16 -12.61 -6.13
N GLU A 191 20.31 -12.53 -7.45
CA GLU A 191 21.48 -11.89 -8.09
C GLU A 191 21.15 -10.49 -8.62
N TYR A 192 20.24 -10.43 -9.59
CA TYR A 192 19.86 -9.17 -10.24
C TYR A 192 18.48 -9.25 -10.91
N GLU A 193 17.98 -8.07 -11.28
CA GLU A 193 16.71 -7.87 -11.96
C GLU A 193 16.93 -7.28 -13.36
N THR A 194 16.15 -7.74 -14.34
CA THR A 194 15.86 -6.96 -15.56
C THR A 194 14.44 -6.45 -15.52
N PHE A 195 14.26 -5.15 -15.76
CA PHE A 195 12.98 -4.46 -15.63
C PHE A 195 12.57 -3.81 -16.95
N LYS A 196 11.27 -3.92 -17.30
CA LYS A 196 10.68 -3.17 -18.42
C LYS A 196 9.23 -2.81 -18.12
N MET A 197 8.80 -1.64 -18.59
CA MET A 197 7.44 -1.14 -18.40
C MET A 197 6.77 -0.75 -19.71
N THR A 198 5.45 -0.80 -19.73
CA THR A 198 4.59 -0.37 -20.83
C THR A 198 3.34 0.36 -20.32
N GLN A 199 2.70 1.14 -21.17
CA GLN A 199 1.45 1.84 -20.92
C GLN A 199 0.51 1.69 -22.13
N PRO A 200 -0.83 1.69 -21.93
CA PRO A 200 -1.54 1.82 -20.66
C PRO A 200 -1.62 0.49 -19.86
N GLY A 201 -2.25 0.51 -18.69
CA GLY A 201 -2.49 -0.69 -17.87
C GLY A 201 -3.66 -1.55 -18.38
N LEU A 202 -3.77 -2.79 -17.87
CA LEU A 202 -4.80 -3.75 -18.32
C LEU A 202 -6.24 -3.22 -18.20
N SER A 203 -6.54 -2.43 -17.17
CA SER A 203 -7.88 -1.86 -16.96
C SER A 203 -8.32 -0.89 -18.07
N SER A 204 -7.39 -0.32 -18.83
CA SER A 204 -7.71 0.56 -19.99
C SER A 204 -8.24 -0.21 -21.20
N PHE A 205 -8.17 -1.54 -21.16
CA PHE A 205 -8.71 -2.45 -22.18
C PHE A 205 -10.03 -3.09 -21.74
N ALA A 206 -10.78 -2.43 -20.85
CA ALA A 206 -12.14 -2.78 -20.48
C ALA A 206 -12.98 -3.15 -21.72
N GLY A 207 -13.56 -4.36 -21.73
CA GLY A 207 -14.32 -4.90 -22.87
C GLY A 207 -13.50 -5.41 -24.06
N ARG A 208 -12.16 -5.34 -24.02
CA ARG A 208 -11.24 -5.74 -25.10
C ARG A 208 -10.15 -6.70 -24.58
N ALA A 209 -10.58 -7.86 -24.08
CA ALA A 209 -9.70 -8.81 -23.38
C ALA A 209 -8.48 -9.29 -24.19
N GLN A 210 -8.63 -9.50 -25.50
CA GLN A 210 -7.51 -9.95 -26.35
C GLN A 210 -6.46 -8.86 -26.55
N ASP A 211 -6.89 -7.60 -26.70
CA ASP A 211 -5.97 -6.45 -26.78
C ASP A 211 -5.20 -6.28 -25.47
N ALA A 212 -5.87 -6.50 -24.33
CA ALA A 212 -5.25 -6.46 -23.01
C ALA A 212 -4.15 -7.53 -22.86
N ALA A 213 -4.41 -8.75 -23.35
CA ALA A 213 -3.40 -9.79 -23.34
C ALA A 213 -2.24 -9.47 -24.30
N ALA A 214 -2.53 -8.95 -25.50
CA ALA A 214 -1.52 -8.56 -26.48
C ALA A 214 -0.63 -7.41 -26.02
N SER A 215 -1.13 -6.49 -25.19
CA SER A 215 -0.32 -5.39 -24.68
C SER A 215 0.85 -5.85 -23.80
N LEU A 216 0.82 -7.09 -23.29
CA LEU A 216 1.90 -7.66 -22.49
C LEU A 216 3.04 -8.26 -23.34
N ASP A 217 2.88 -8.39 -24.66
CA ASP A 217 3.90 -9.03 -25.51
C ASP A 217 5.24 -8.31 -25.50
N VAL A 218 5.23 -6.98 -25.50
CA VAL A 218 6.47 -6.18 -25.44
C VAL A 218 7.29 -6.46 -24.18
N LEU A 219 6.61 -6.87 -23.11
CA LEU A 219 7.22 -7.24 -21.84
C LEU A 219 7.69 -8.70 -21.88
N LEU A 220 6.87 -9.62 -22.37
CA LEU A 220 7.24 -11.04 -22.48
C LEU A 220 8.37 -11.28 -23.49
N ALA A 221 8.46 -10.46 -24.54
CA ALA A 221 9.60 -10.44 -25.46
C ALA A 221 10.91 -10.03 -24.75
N GLU A 222 10.85 -9.16 -23.74
CA GLU A 222 12.01 -8.83 -22.91
C GLU A 222 12.47 -10.04 -22.11
N ALA A 223 11.54 -10.78 -21.50
CA ALA A 223 11.86 -12.01 -20.80
C ALA A 223 12.51 -13.04 -21.72
N LEU A 224 12.05 -13.18 -22.96
CA LEU A 224 12.67 -14.09 -23.95
C LEU A 224 14.09 -13.67 -24.34
N ARG A 225 14.40 -12.37 -24.31
CA ARG A 225 15.75 -11.85 -24.54
C ARG A 225 16.70 -12.21 -23.40
N VAL A 226 16.21 -12.14 -22.16
CA VAL A 226 17.02 -12.27 -20.94
C VAL A 226 17.18 -13.72 -20.51
N VAL A 227 16.12 -14.52 -20.54
CA VAL A 227 16.14 -15.90 -20.04
C VAL A 227 16.72 -16.84 -21.10
N PRO A 228 17.80 -17.59 -20.80
CA PRO A 228 18.36 -18.57 -21.74
C PRO A 228 17.32 -19.60 -22.19
N ALA A 229 17.31 -19.96 -23.47
CA ALA A 229 16.34 -20.89 -24.04
C ALA A 229 16.28 -22.25 -23.30
N ALA A 230 17.43 -22.73 -22.79
CA ALA A 230 17.53 -23.96 -22.01
C ALA A 230 16.82 -23.89 -20.65
N LEU A 231 16.70 -22.69 -20.07
CA LEU A 231 16.08 -22.45 -18.77
C LEU A 231 14.64 -21.93 -18.89
N ALA A 232 14.25 -21.41 -20.06
CA ALA A 232 12.94 -20.77 -20.26
C ALA A 232 11.76 -21.67 -19.86
N ARG A 233 11.80 -22.96 -20.22
CA ARG A 233 10.74 -23.92 -19.87
C ARG A 233 10.59 -24.19 -18.37
N CYS A 234 11.60 -23.87 -17.58
CA CYS A 234 11.63 -24.01 -16.12
C CYS A 234 11.52 -22.66 -15.40
N ALA A 235 11.41 -21.54 -16.10
CA ALA A 235 11.26 -20.22 -15.50
C ALA A 235 9.76 -19.92 -15.28
N PRO A 236 9.25 -19.90 -14.03
CA PRO A 236 7.85 -19.62 -13.76
C PRO A 236 7.51 -18.17 -14.11
N VAL A 237 6.38 -17.99 -14.80
CA VAL A 237 5.77 -16.70 -15.05
C VAL A 237 4.41 -16.57 -14.37
N ALA A 238 4.20 -15.44 -13.71
CA ALA A 238 2.91 -15.07 -13.15
C ALA A 238 2.59 -13.60 -13.46
N VAL A 239 1.32 -13.32 -13.73
CA VAL A 239 0.78 -11.97 -13.87
C VAL A 239 -0.09 -11.69 -12.66
N LYS A 240 0.18 -10.60 -11.94
CA LYS A 240 -0.70 -10.13 -10.87
C LYS A 240 -1.22 -8.75 -11.20
N ALA A 241 -2.54 -8.66 -11.32
CA ALA A 241 -3.23 -7.39 -11.46
C ALA A 241 -3.53 -6.80 -10.08
N THR A 242 -3.31 -5.49 -9.95
CA THR A 242 -3.57 -4.76 -8.70
C THR A 242 -5.01 -4.27 -8.62
N ALA A 243 -5.30 -3.40 -7.65
CA ALA A 243 -6.64 -2.88 -7.39
C ALA A 243 -7.34 -2.22 -8.60
N GLY A 244 -6.62 -1.74 -9.62
CA GLY A 244 -7.23 -1.16 -10.83
C GLY A 244 -8.16 -2.13 -11.58
N LEU A 245 -7.74 -3.39 -11.75
CA LEU A 245 -8.52 -4.39 -12.48
C LEU A 245 -9.75 -4.86 -11.68
N ARG A 246 -9.66 -4.89 -10.34
CA ARG A 246 -10.80 -5.21 -9.43
C ARG A 246 -12.02 -4.31 -9.63
N LEU A 247 -11.77 -3.09 -10.07
CA LEU A 247 -12.76 -2.03 -10.12
C LEU A 247 -13.55 -2.04 -11.44
N LEU A 248 -13.21 -2.92 -12.37
CA LEU A 248 -13.97 -3.09 -13.61
C LEU A 248 -15.33 -3.74 -13.34
N PRO A 249 -16.40 -3.28 -14.01
CA PRO A 249 -17.74 -3.84 -13.83
C PRO A 249 -17.89 -5.20 -14.53
N GLY A 250 -18.78 -6.04 -13.97
CA GLY A 250 -19.20 -7.29 -14.60
C GLY A 250 -18.07 -8.33 -14.73
N SER A 251 -18.06 -9.06 -15.85
CA SER A 251 -17.08 -10.13 -16.13
C SER A 251 -15.73 -9.62 -16.66
N GLN A 252 -15.60 -8.32 -16.94
CA GLN A 252 -14.48 -7.79 -17.74
C GLN A 252 -13.10 -8.11 -17.17
N ALA A 253 -12.95 -8.04 -15.84
CA ALA A 253 -11.70 -8.41 -15.18
C ALA A 253 -11.36 -9.91 -15.38
N ALA A 254 -12.36 -10.78 -15.25
CA ALA A 254 -12.19 -12.22 -15.46
C ALA A 254 -11.88 -12.54 -16.93
N ASP A 255 -12.55 -11.87 -17.87
CA ASP A 255 -12.33 -12.05 -19.30
C ASP A 255 -10.90 -11.66 -19.70
N ILE A 256 -10.38 -10.55 -19.17
CA ILE A 256 -9.00 -10.11 -19.36
C ILE A 256 -8.02 -11.14 -18.79
N LEU A 257 -8.22 -11.60 -17.56
CA LEU A 257 -7.32 -12.57 -16.93
C LEU A 257 -7.31 -13.91 -17.68
N ALA A 258 -8.48 -14.38 -18.15
CA ALA A 258 -8.58 -15.57 -18.97
C ALA A 258 -7.82 -15.44 -20.30
N ALA A 259 -7.93 -14.29 -20.97
CA ALA A 259 -7.18 -14.00 -22.21
C ALA A 259 -5.66 -13.97 -21.95
N VAL A 260 -5.21 -13.39 -20.82
CA VAL A 260 -3.80 -13.38 -20.42
C VAL A 260 -3.29 -14.80 -20.18
N ARG A 261 -4.01 -15.65 -19.43
CA ARG A 261 -3.62 -17.06 -19.20
C ARG A 261 -3.52 -17.84 -20.51
N ALA A 262 -4.51 -17.68 -21.40
CA ALA A 262 -4.49 -18.32 -22.71
C ALA A 262 -3.27 -17.89 -23.54
N ARG A 263 -2.91 -16.60 -23.50
CA ARG A 263 -1.73 -16.08 -24.20
C ARG A 263 -0.42 -16.61 -23.61
N LEU A 264 -0.26 -16.60 -22.28
CA LEU A 264 0.92 -17.16 -21.60
C LEU A 264 1.11 -18.65 -21.91
N ARG A 265 0.02 -19.41 -22.02
CA ARG A 265 0.06 -20.83 -22.36
C ARG A 265 0.40 -21.07 -23.83
N GLY A 266 -0.26 -20.35 -24.74
CA GLY A 266 -0.20 -20.62 -26.17
C GLY A 266 1.00 -20.00 -26.90
N ALA A 267 1.53 -18.88 -26.43
CA ALA A 267 2.54 -18.10 -27.16
C ALA A 267 3.94 -18.09 -26.54
N TYR A 268 4.10 -18.50 -25.27
CA TYR A 268 5.36 -18.37 -24.54
C TYR A 268 5.79 -19.69 -23.86
N PRO A 269 7.10 -19.97 -23.76
CA PRO A 269 7.62 -21.25 -23.26
C PRO A 269 7.70 -21.35 -21.73
N PHE A 270 7.49 -20.26 -21.00
CA PHE A 270 7.72 -20.15 -19.56
C PHE A 270 6.83 -21.06 -18.71
N ALA A 271 7.35 -21.63 -17.63
CA ALA A 271 6.56 -22.43 -16.70
C ALA A 271 5.37 -21.64 -16.14
N LEU A 272 4.22 -22.30 -15.93
CA LEU A 272 3.09 -21.70 -15.23
C LEU A 272 2.97 -22.33 -13.85
N PRO A 273 2.40 -21.61 -12.87
CA PRO A 273 1.94 -22.22 -11.64
C PRO A 273 1.04 -23.44 -11.93
N ALA A 274 1.10 -24.46 -11.06
CA ALA A 274 0.28 -25.67 -11.21
C ALA A 274 -1.22 -25.36 -11.17
N ASP A 275 -1.62 -24.37 -10.38
CA ASP A 275 -2.93 -23.74 -10.46
C ASP A 275 -2.94 -22.71 -11.59
N ASP A 276 -3.69 -22.99 -12.64
CA ASP A 276 -3.79 -22.11 -13.80
C ASP A 276 -4.37 -20.73 -13.45
N ASP A 277 -5.26 -20.66 -12.45
CA ASP A 277 -5.80 -19.37 -12.01
C ASP A 277 -4.70 -18.48 -11.42
N ALA A 278 -3.67 -19.08 -10.82
CA ALA A 278 -2.54 -18.37 -10.25
C ALA A 278 -1.60 -17.78 -11.31
N ALA A 279 -1.61 -18.30 -12.55
CA ALA A 279 -0.80 -17.80 -13.67
C ALA A 279 -1.15 -16.36 -14.07
N ALA A 280 -2.43 -15.98 -13.96
CA ALA A 280 -2.84 -14.58 -14.00
C ALA A 280 -4.00 -14.34 -13.04
N ALA A 281 -3.80 -13.53 -12.00
CA ALA A 281 -4.82 -13.30 -10.99
C ALA A 281 -4.82 -11.85 -10.51
N VAL A 282 -5.90 -11.44 -9.84
CA VAL A 282 -5.87 -10.23 -9.04
C VAL A 282 -5.22 -10.53 -7.69
N MET A 283 -4.17 -9.79 -7.32
CA MET A 283 -3.46 -9.99 -6.04
C MET A 283 -4.14 -9.31 -4.87
N ASP A 284 -4.43 -10.05 -3.79
CA ASP A 284 -4.96 -9.53 -2.51
C ASP A 284 -4.15 -8.32 -2.02
N GLY A 285 -4.83 -7.27 -1.55
CA GLY A 285 -4.13 -6.08 -1.06
C GLY A 285 -3.23 -6.36 0.15
N ALA A 286 -3.56 -7.39 0.94
CA ALA A 286 -2.71 -7.88 2.01
C ALA A 286 -1.40 -8.46 1.47
N ASP A 287 -1.49 -9.30 0.44
CA ASP A 287 -0.33 -9.92 -0.20
C ASP A 287 0.55 -8.86 -0.90
N GLU A 288 -0.05 -7.86 -1.54
CA GLU A 288 0.66 -6.71 -2.13
C GLU A 288 1.54 -6.01 -1.09
N GLY A 289 0.97 -5.63 0.06
CA GLY A 289 1.73 -4.99 1.12
C GLY A 289 2.81 -5.89 1.72
N VAL A 290 2.48 -7.16 1.99
CA VAL A 290 3.41 -8.09 2.64
C VAL A 290 4.59 -8.43 1.72
N PHE A 291 4.35 -8.66 0.44
CA PHE A 291 5.45 -8.91 -0.51
C PHE A 291 6.31 -7.66 -0.74
N ALA A 292 5.74 -6.45 -0.68
CA ALA A 292 6.53 -5.22 -0.69
C ALA A 292 7.41 -5.10 0.56
N TRP A 293 6.87 -5.49 1.73
CA TRP A 293 7.64 -5.57 2.97
C TRP A 293 8.78 -6.59 2.90
N VAL A 294 8.52 -7.78 2.36
CA VAL A 294 9.56 -8.81 2.15
C VAL A 294 10.64 -8.28 1.21
N THR A 295 10.27 -7.70 0.07
CA THR A 295 11.21 -7.12 -0.90
C THR A 295 12.14 -6.09 -0.25
N ALA A 296 11.58 -5.11 0.45
CA ALA A 296 12.36 -4.05 1.08
C ALA A 296 13.33 -4.61 2.14
N ASN A 297 12.84 -5.47 3.03
CA ASN A 297 13.67 -6.01 4.11
C ASN A 297 14.70 -7.02 3.61
N TYR A 298 14.40 -7.77 2.55
CA TYR A 298 15.34 -8.68 1.91
C TYR A 298 16.48 -7.91 1.23
N LEU A 299 16.17 -6.89 0.42
CA LEU A 299 17.17 -6.07 -0.26
C LEU A 299 18.02 -5.22 0.71
N LEU A 300 17.48 -4.88 1.89
CA LEU A 300 18.22 -4.23 2.97
C LEU A 300 19.04 -5.20 3.85
N GLY A 301 18.97 -6.52 3.59
CA GLY A 301 19.64 -7.54 4.39
C GLY A 301 19.12 -7.69 5.82
N LEU A 302 17.90 -7.20 6.10
CA LEU A 302 17.29 -7.22 7.44
C LEU A 302 16.48 -8.49 7.70
N VAL A 303 15.91 -9.05 6.63
CA VAL A 303 15.13 -10.28 6.68
C VAL A 303 15.57 -11.16 5.53
N THR A 304 16.39 -12.16 5.87
CA THR A 304 16.90 -13.20 4.98
C THR A 304 16.27 -14.55 5.34
N PRO A 305 16.40 -15.58 4.49
CA PRO A 305 15.91 -16.92 4.80
C PRO A 305 16.52 -17.55 6.07
N GLU A 306 17.71 -17.10 6.47
CA GLU A 306 18.42 -17.51 7.69
C GLU A 306 17.99 -16.70 8.92
N SER A 307 17.27 -15.59 8.71
CA SER A 307 16.87 -14.70 9.80
C SER A 307 15.85 -15.37 10.72
N GLY A 308 16.06 -15.18 12.02
CA GLY A 308 15.12 -15.63 13.05
C GLY A 308 13.79 -14.84 13.05
N PRO A 309 12.83 -15.25 13.89
CA PRO A 309 11.55 -14.55 14.04
C PRO A 309 11.72 -13.15 14.67
N ALA A 310 12.73 -12.99 15.53
CA ALA A 310 13.13 -11.71 16.11
C ALA A 310 14.22 -11.06 15.26
N GLY A 311 14.06 -9.77 14.94
CA GLY A 311 15.04 -9.03 14.17
C GLY A 311 14.52 -7.67 13.72
N ALA A 312 15.42 -6.70 13.56
CA ALA A 312 15.09 -5.38 13.04
C ALA A 312 14.45 -5.50 11.64
N SER A 313 13.52 -4.60 11.33
CA SER A 313 12.93 -4.49 10.01
C SER A 313 12.64 -3.02 9.72
N VAL A 314 12.19 -2.71 8.50
CA VAL A 314 11.58 -1.43 8.15
C VAL A 314 10.06 -1.58 8.09
N ALA A 315 9.33 -0.54 8.48
CA ALA A 315 7.91 -0.43 8.15
C ALA A 315 7.80 0.01 6.68
N VAL A 316 6.87 -0.58 5.93
CA VAL A 316 6.68 -0.27 4.50
C VAL A 316 5.29 0.30 4.29
N LEU A 317 5.22 1.46 3.65
CA LEU A 317 3.98 2.05 3.17
C LEU A 317 4.08 2.20 1.65
N ASP A 318 3.09 1.66 0.95
CA ASP A 318 3.01 1.72 -0.50
C ASP A 318 1.80 2.58 -0.90
N LEU A 319 2.00 3.58 -1.75
CA LEU A 319 0.92 4.39 -2.31
C LEU A 319 0.75 4.06 -3.78
N GLY A 320 -0.18 3.15 -4.05
CA GLY A 320 -0.61 2.81 -5.40
C GLY A 320 -1.65 3.78 -5.97
N GLY A 321 -2.13 3.48 -7.18
CA GLY A 321 -3.15 4.30 -7.85
C GLY A 321 -4.55 4.15 -7.23
N ALA A 322 -4.91 2.94 -6.80
CA ALA A 322 -6.25 2.62 -6.31
C ALA A 322 -6.33 2.28 -4.82
N SER A 323 -5.22 1.87 -4.19
CA SER A 323 -5.11 1.57 -2.77
C SER A 323 -3.80 2.12 -2.20
N THR A 324 -3.71 2.18 -0.88
CA THR A 324 -2.45 2.35 -0.15
C THR A 324 -2.32 1.26 0.91
N GLN A 325 -1.12 0.74 1.09
CA GLN A 325 -0.81 -0.37 1.97
C GLN A 325 0.13 0.08 3.08
N ILE A 326 -0.02 -0.51 4.25
CA ILE A 326 0.87 -0.34 5.39
C ILE A 326 1.18 -1.70 5.98
N VAL A 327 2.48 -2.03 6.12
CA VAL A 327 2.94 -3.30 6.70
C VAL A 327 4.12 -3.08 7.62
N PHE A 328 4.07 -3.67 8.80
CA PHE A 328 5.17 -3.60 9.77
C PHE A 328 5.12 -4.75 10.78
N ALA A 329 6.27 -5.08 11.37
CA ALA A 329 6.34 -5.98 12.51
C ALA A 329 5.91 -5.24 13.79
N PRO A 330 4.92 -5.71 14.56
CA PRO A 330 4.53 -5.08 15.82
C PRO A 330 5.63 -5.24 16.89
N VAL A 331 5.47 -4.54 18.02
CA VAL A 331 6.34 -4.71 19.20
C VAL A 331 6.32 -6.19 19.63
N GLU A 332 7.51 -6.76 19.88
CA GLU A 332 7.64 -8.16 20.28
C GLU A 332 6.85 -8.45 21.57
N GLY A 333 6.09 -9.55 21.57
CA GLY A 333 5.24 -9.94 22.70
C GLY A 333 3.93 -9.13 22.83
N ALA A 334 3.73 -8.06 22.07
CA ALA A 334 2.46 -7.32 22.07
C ALA A 334 1.41 -8.07 21.21
N PRO A 335 0.28 -8.51 21.80
CA PRO A 335 -0.72 -9.25 21.03
C PRO A 335 -1.45 -8.31 20.07
N LEU A 336 -1.33 -8.59 18.76
CA LEU A 336 -2.27 -8.05 17.77
C LEU A 336 -3.66 -8.60 18.03
N ARG A 337 -4.68 -7.78 17.73
CA ARG A 337 -6.06 -8.28 17.70
C ARG A 337 -6.17 -9.35 16.60
N GLU A 338 -7.10 -10.28 16.79
CA GLU A 338 -7.38 -11.27 15.75
C GLU A 338 -8.18 -10.62 14.63
N GLY A 339 -7.86 -10.98 13.39
CA GLY A 339 -8.51 -10.48 12.18
C GLY A 339 -7.55 -10.44 10.99
N ASP A 340 -8.05 -10.03 9.84
CA ASP A 340 -7.31 -10.07 8.58
C ASP A 340 -5.99 -9.26 8.61
N HIS A 341 -5.91 -8.25 9.48
CA HIS A 341 -4.74 -7.40 9.66
C HIS A 341 -3.55 -8.11 10.31
N LYS A 342 -3.77 -9.23 11.03
CA LYS A 342 -2.71 -10.05 11.61
C LYS A 342 -2.27 -11.08 10.57
N TYR A 343 -1.06 -10.92 10.07
CA TYR A 343 -0.50 -11.78 9.03
C TYR A 343 0.63 -12.64 9.59
N GLU A 344 0.54 -13.96 9.44
CA GLU A 344 1.61 -14.89 9.82
C GLU A 344 2.48 -15.16 8.59
N LEU A 345 3.59 -14.44 8.50
CA LEU A 345 4.61 -14.63 7.48
C LEU A 345 5.55 -15.75 7.96
N GLU A 346 5.42 -16.94 7.39
CA GLU A 346 6.57 -17.85 7.31
C GLU A 346 7.54 -17.21 6.31
N PHE A 347 8.87 -17.20 6.49
CA PHE A 347 9.90 -16.82 5.51
C PHE A 347 11.23 -17.44 5.92
N GLY A 348 11.80 -18.28 5.05
CA GLY A 348 12.96 -19.10 5.41
C GLY A 348 12.68 -19.98 6.62
N ARG A 349 13.57 -19.95 7.63
CA ARG A 349 13.41 -20.74 8.87
C ARG A 349 12.56 -20.05 9.95
N GLY A 350 12.14 -18.80 9.73
CA GLY A 350 11.43 -17.98 10.72
C GLY A 350 9.92 -17.88 10.46
N LYS A 351 9.14 -17.78 11.55
CA LYS A 351 7.74 -17.32 11.50
C LYS A 351 7.65 -15.95 12.15
N ARG A 352 7.13 -14.97 11.44
CA ARG A 352 6.98 -13.60 11.90
C ARG A 352 5.54 -13.17 11.79
N VAL A 353 5.03 -12.53 12.83
CA VAL A 353 3.72 -11.90 12.80
C VAL A 353 3.89 -10.47 12.32
N LEU A 354 3.15 -10.06 11.30
CA LEU A 354 3.10 -8.70 10.78
C LEU A 354 1.71 -8.11 11.00
N TYR A 355 1.65 -6.81 11.25
CA TYR A 355 0.45 -6.04 10.96
C TYR A 355 0.47 -5.69 9.48
N GLN A 356 -0.65 -5.89 8.80
CA GLN A 356 -0.87 -5.46 7.43
C GLN A 356 -2.25 -4.82 7.29
N HIS A 357 -2.34 -3.77 6.46
CA HIS A 357 -3.64 -3.32 5.97
C HIS A 357 -3.53 -2.71 4.56
N SER A 358 -4.59 -2.86 3.77
CA SER A 358 -4.74 -2.26 2.45
C SER A 358 -6.00 -1.40 2.40
N TYR A 359 -5.83 -0.09 2.33
CA TYR A 359 -6.90 0.90 2.20
C TYR A 359 -7.34 1.02 0.74
N LEU A 360 -8.24 0.15 0.30
CA LEU A 360 -8.85 0.25 -1.03
C LEU A 360 -9.68 1.54 -1.14
N GLY A 361 -9.48 2.28 -2.23
CA GLY A 361 -10.13 3.59 -2.44
C GLY A 361 -9.30 4.79 -1.95
N TYR A 362 -8.14 4.54 -1.31
CA TYR A 362 -7.23 5.57 -0.82
C TYR A 362 -5.90 5.63 -1.57
N GLY A 363 -5.78 4.94 -2.71
CA GLY A 363 -4.67 5.18 -3.64
C GLY A 363 -4.77 6.57 -4.28
N LEU A 364 -3.66 7.09 -4.81
CA LEU A 364 -3.55 8.50 -5.22
C LEU A 364 -4.62 8.91 -6.25
N MET A 365 -4.91 8.07 -7.24
CA MET A 365 -5.92 8.38 -8.27
C MET A 365 -7.35 8.32 -7.72
N ARG A 366 -7.60 7.42 -6.76
CA ARG A 366 -8.89 7.36 -6.06
C ARG A 366 -9.08 8.53 -5.10
N ALA A 367 -8.03 8.93 -4.42
CA ALA A 367 -8.02 10.13 -3.58
C ALA A 367 -8.36 11.39 -4.38
N ARG A 368 -7.76 11.58 -5.57
CA ARG A 368 -8.14 12.64 -6.50
C ARG A 368 -9.63 12.62 -6.82
N ALA A 369 -10.15 11.46 -7.25
CA ALA A 369 -11.56 11.31 -7.59
C ALA A 369 -12.50 11.59 -6.40
N SER A 370 -12.10 11.22 -5.18
CA SER A 370 -12.86 11.49 -3.95
C SER A 370 -12.83 12.98 -3.59
N VAL A 371 -11.67 13.62 -3.63
CA VAL A 371 -11.52 15.07 -3.38
C VAL A 371 -12.34 15.87 -4.39
N HIS A 372 -12.24 15.55 -5.68
CA HIS A 372 -13.02 16.21 -6.72
C HIS A 372 -14.53 16.08 -6.50
N ARG A 373 -15.02 14.91 -6.06
CA ARG A 373 -16.43 14.72 -5.73
C ARG A 373 -16.88 15.53 -4.51
N VAL A 374 -16.08 15.59 -3.45
CA VAL A 374 -16.39 16.42 -2.27
C VAL A 374 -16.44 17.90 -2.65
N VAL A 375 -15.46 18.37 -3.43
CA VAL A 375 -15.40 19.77 -3.88
C VAL A 375 -16.60 20.13 -4.75
N ASP A 376 -16.95 19.27 -5.71
CA ASP A 376 -18.11 19.49 -6.56
C ASP A 376 -19.44 19.51 -5.77
N PHE A 377 -19.60 18.60 -4.81
CA PHE A 377 -20.76 18.59 -3.91
C PHE A 377 -20.84 19.90 -3.10
N MET A 378 -19.72 20.34 -2.52
CA MET A 378 -19.67 21.61 -1.78
C MET A 378 -19.98 22.82 -2.67
N GLY A 379 -19.51 22.82 -3.92
CA GLY A 379 -19.84 23.86 -4.90
C GLY A 379 -21.34 23.89 -5.23
N ALA A 380 -21.96 22.72 -5.41
CA ALA A 380 -23.40 22.62 -5.66
C ALA A 380 -24.25 23.15 -4.49
N LEU A 381 -23.79 23.01 -3.24
CA LEU A 381 -24.46 23.60 -2.08
C LEU A 381 -24.40 25.13 -2.04
N HIS A 382 -23.32 25.72 -2.58
CA HIS A 382 -23.14 27.16 -2.60
C HIS A 382 -23.94 27.82 -3.74
N ASP A 383 -23.97 27.18 -4.91
CA ASP A 383 -24.61 27.71 -6.12
C ASP A 383 -26.15 27.56 -6.14
N GLY A 384 -26.72 26.78 -5.22
CA GLY A 384 -28.17 26.46 -5.17
C GLY A 384 -28.61 25.41 -6.20
N PRO A 385 -29.87 24.94 -6.16
CA PRO A 385 -30.42 24.05 -7.17
C PRO A 385 -30.63 24.83 -8.49
N ASP A 386 -29.98 24.36 -9.55
CA ASP A 386 -30.00 24.86 -10.93
C ASP A 386 -29.28 26.18 -11.27
N VAL A 387 -28.04 26.03 -11.72
CA VAL A 387 -27.66 26.58 -13.03
C VAL A 387 -27.23 25.42 -13.92
N GLY A 388 -28.23 24.78 -14.55
CA GLY A 388 -28.02 23.78 -15.57
C GLY A 388 -27.21 24.36 -16.72
N VAL A 389 -25.94 23.96 -16.84
CA VAL A 389 -25.17 24.20 -18.06
C VAL A 389 -25.72 23.28 -19.13
N LYS A 390 -26.37 23.87 -20.14
CA LYS A 390 -26.77 23.14 -21.35
C LYS A 390 -25.53 22.57 -22.03
N ALA A 391 -25.63 21.34 -22.53
CA ALA A 391 -24.58 20.73 -23.34
C ALA A 391 -24.21 21.67 -24.51
N GLY A 392 -23.00 22.23 -24.49
CA GLY A 392 -22.49 23.17 -25.49
C GLY A 392 -21.86 24.45 -24.93
N GLU A 393 -22.08 24.80 -23.66
CA GLU A 393 -21.35 25.89 -22.98
C GLU A 393 -20.20 25.35 -22.12
N ALA A 394 -19.11 26.12 -22.02
CA ALA A 394 -17.91 25.75 -21.27
C ALA A 394 -18.30 25.18 -19.89
N GLY A 395 -18.00 23.90 -19.65
CA GLY A 395 -18.55 23.12 -18.54
C GLY A 395 -18.50 23.81 -17.18
N LYS A 396 -19.45 23.48 -16.30
CA LYS A 396 -19.59 24.06 -14.95
C LYS A 396 -18.21 24.18 -14.30
N ARG A 397 -17.85 25.40 -13.90
CA ARG A 397 -16.60 25.70 -13.20
C ARG A 397 -16.83 25.56 -11.71
N VAL A 398 -15.97 24.81 -11.04
CA VAL A 398 -16.02 24.62 -9.59
C VAL A 398 -14.66 25.02 -9.00
N SER A 399 -14.69 25.99 -8.10
CA SER A 399 -13.51 26.43 -7.36
C SER A 399 -12.95 25.28 -6.52
N ASN A 400 -11.67 24.94 -6.73
CA ASN A 400 -11.03 23.80 -6.11
C ASN A 400 -9.69 24.20 -5.49
N ALA A 401 -9.66 24.34 -4.16
CA ALA A 401 -8.45 24.70 -3.43
C ALA A 401 -7.33 23.65 -3.47
N CYS A 402 -7.63 22.42 -3.92
CA CYS A 402 -6.64 21.35 -4.13
C CYS A 402 -5.95 21.42 -5.50
N LEU A 403 -6.34 22.32 -6.40
CA LEU A 403 -5.54 22.64 -7.57
C LEU A 403 -4.62 23.81 -7.27
N ALA A 404 -3.44 23.81 -7.91
CA ALA A 404 -2.51 24.94 -7.77
C ALA A 404 -3.13 26.23 -8.32
N ARG A 405 -2.75 27.37 -7.73
CA ARG A 405 -3.23 28.69 -8.19
C ARG A 405 -2.97 28.89 -9.68
N GLY A 406 -3.96 29.46 -10.37
CA GLY A 406 -3.92 29.73 -11.80
C GLY A 406 -4.07 28.51 -12.71
N THR A 407 -4.22 27.30 -12.16
CA THR A 407 -4.37 26.07 -12.95
C THR A 407 -5.83 25.62 -13.04
N ARG A 408 -6.15 24.87 -14.10
CA ARG A 408 -7.48 24.31 -14.34
C ARG A 408 -7.39 22.90 -14.85
N ARG A 409 -8.39 22.08 -14.52
CA ARG A 409 -8.48 20.71 -15.02
C ARG A 409 -9.92 20.32 -15.28
N ALA A 410 -10.18 19.80 -16.48
CA ALA A 410 -11.42 19.09 -16.77
C ALA A 410 -11.36 17.71 -16.10
N VAL A 411 -12.36 17.39 -15.27
CA VAL A 411 -12.46 16.13 -14.53
C VAL A 411 -13.80 15.49 -14.85
N GLU A 412 -13.76 14.20 -15.18
CA GLU A 412 -14.97 13.39 -15.31
C GLU A 412 -15.40 12.88 -13.93
N LEU A 413 -16.64 13.19 -13.55
CA LEU A 413 -17.27 12.73 -12.33
C LEU A 413 -18.34 11.69 -12.69
N ALA A 414 -18.22 10.50 -12.11
CA ALA A 414 -19.23 9.47 -12.24
C ALA A 414 -20.50 9.85 -11.44
N GLU A 415 -21.67 9.64 -12.04
CA GLU A 415 -22.96 9.94 -11.43
C GLU A 415 -23.65 8.69 -10.87
N ALA A 416 -24.51 8.90 -9.87
CA ALA A 416 -25.35 7.85 -9.30
C ALA A 416 -26.43 7.43 -10.32
N GLY A 417 -26.10 6.49 -11.20
CA GLY A 417 -26.98 6.04 -12.29
C GLY A 417 -26.28 5.49 -13.53
N GLY A 418 -24.94 5.53 -13.58
CA GLY A 418 -24.18 4.94 -14.70
C GLY A 418 -23.80 5.92 -15.81
N GLY A 419 -23.84 7.23 -15.55
CA GLY A 419 -23.32 8.28 -16.44
C GLY A 419 -22.03 8.93 -15.90
N ALA A 420 -21.40 9.77 -16.72
CA ALA A 420 -20.30 10.64 -16.32
C ALA A 420 -20.57 12.06 -16.81
N ARG A 421 -20.25 13.05 -15.99
CA ARG A 421 -20.27 14.46 -16.38
C ARG A 421 -18.90 15.10 -16.22
N THR A 422 -18.57 16.01 -17.12
CA THR A 422 -17.31 16.75 -17.06
C THR A 422 -17.50 18.06 -16.31
N VAL A 423 -16.62 18.32 -15.36
CA VAL A 423 -16.56 19.56 -14.57
C VAL A 423 -15.18 20.17 -14.72
N VAL A 424 -15.11 21.50 -14.85
CA VAL A 424 -13.83 22.22 -14.85
C VAL A 424 -13.51 22.62 -13.42
N MET A 425 -12.57 21.90 -12.81
CA MET A 425 -11.99 22.26 -11.52
C MET A 425 -11.04 23.45 -11.74
N ASP A 426 -11.25 24.55 -11.01
CA ASP A 426 -10.48 25.79 -11.16
C ASP A 426 -9.74 26.10 -9.85
N GLY A 427 -8.41 26.09 -9.90
CA GLY A 427 -7.56 26.49 -8.78
C GLY A 427 -7.53 28.00 -8.56
N GLY A 428 -7.81 28.80 -9.60
CA GLY A 428 -7.94 30.26 -9.54
C GLY A 428 -6.96 30.93 -8.58
N ASP A 429 -7.50 31.76 -7.69
CA ASP A 429 -6.83 32.35 -6.53
C ASP A 429 -7.12 31.58 -5.22
N VAL A 430 -7.78 30.42 -5.30
CA VAL A 430 -8.19 29.63 -4.14
C VAL A 430 -7.23 28.48 -3.82
N GLY A 431 -6.35 28.11 -4.75
CA GLY A 431 -5.33 27.07 -4.56
C GLY A 431 -4.54 27.27 -3.27
N SER A 432 -4.60 26.30 -2.36
CA SER A 432 -4.06 26.43 -1.01
C SER A 432 -3.91 25.08 -0.34
N PHE A 433 -2.69 24.78 0.10
CA PHE A 433 -2.38 23.57 0.86
C PHE A 433 -3.27 23.45 2.10
N ALA A 434 -3.42 24.52 2.87
CA ALA A 434 -4.18 24.51 4.12
C ALA A 434 -5.68 24.27 3.90
N ALA A 435 -6.26 24.87 2.86
CA ALA A 435 -7.67 24.65 2.52
C ALA A 435 -7.88 23.24 1.94
N CYS A 436 -6.96 22.78 1.08
CA CYS A 436 -6.99 21.41 0.56
C CYS A 436 -6.86 20.36 1.67
N ALA A 437 -6.01 20.60 2.68
CA ALA A 437 -5.82 19.69 3.81
C ALA A 437 -7.11 19.45 4.61
N ARG A 438 -7.99 20.46 4.70
CA ARG A 438 -9.32 20.30 5.31
C ARG A 438 -10.22 19.39 4.50
N ILE A 439 -10.18 19.48 3.16
CA ILE A 439 -10.92 18.59 2.26
C ILE A 439 -10.37 17.16 2.34
N VAL A 440 -9.04 17.02 2.34
CA VAL A 440 -8.37 15.71 2.51
C VAL A 440 -8.74 15.07 3.84
N ALA A 441 -8.83 15.84 4.94
CA ALA A 441 -9.27 15.31 6.23
C ALA A 441 -10.69 14.70 6.18
N LEU A 442 -11.61 15.30 5.42
CA LEU A 442 -12.94 14.73 5.18
C LEU A 442 -12.86 13.41 4.40
N VAL A 443 -12.01 13.36 3.36
CA VAL A 443 -11.80 12.16 2.54
C VAL A 443 -11.21 11.01 3.37
N LEU A 444 -10.30 11.30 4.31
CA LEU A 444 -9.70 10.30 5.20
C LEU A 444 -10.69 9.75 6.24
N ALA A 445 -11.82 10.43 6.49
CA ALA A 445 -12.84 9.99 7.45
C ALA A 445 -12.25 9.58 8.82
N LYS A 446 -11.41 10.46 9.40
CA LYS A 446 -10.72 10.22 10.69
C LYS A 446 -11.71 9.96 11.84
N ASP A 447 -12.88 10.58 11.79
CA ASP A 447 -13.94 10.45 12.80
C ASP A 447 -14.85 9.22 12.58
N ALA A 448 -14.53 8.35 11.61
CA ALA A 448 -15.27 7.12 11.41
C ALA A 448 -15.23 6.23 12.67
N VAL A 449 -16.33 5.51 12.91
CA VAL A 449 -16.51 4.69 14.12
C VAL A 449 -15.40 3.65 14.23
N CYS A 450 -14.55 3.79 15.26
CA CYS A 450 -13.48 2.85 15.57
C CYS A 450 -14.02 1.68 16.40
N ALA A 451 -14.40 0.59 15.73
CA ALA A 451 -14.94 -0.60 16.37
C ALA A 451 -13.91 -1.34 17.23
N VAL A 452 -12.65 -1.34 16.79
CA VAL A 452 -11.52 -1.99 17.49
C VAL A 452 -10.40 -0.97 17.63
N ARG A 453 -10.13 -0.53 18.86
CA ARG A 453 -9.10 0.48 19.16
C ARG A 453 -7.70 -0.14 19.31
N PRO A 454 -6.63 0.62 19.02
CA PRO A 454 -6.62 1.94 18.37
C PRO A 454 -6.89 1.86 16.85
N CYS A 455 -7.31 2.97 16.24
CA CYS A 455 -7.55 3.06 14.79
C CYS A 455 -6.71 4.17 14.15
N ALA A 456 -6.34 3.98 12.89
CA ALA A 456 -5.72 5.03 12.08
C ALA A 456 -6.79 5.96 11.50
N PHE A 457 -7.39 5.62 10.36
CA PHE A 457 -8.50 6.36 9.74
C PHE A 457 -9.51 5.40 9.10
N GLY A 458 -10.68 5.91 8.73
CA GLY A 458 -11.76 5.09 8.16
C GLY A 458 -12.29 4.00 9.11
N GLY A 459 -12.11 4.15 10.42
CA GLY A 459 -12.53 3.17 11.44
C GLY A 459 -11.69 1.89 11.47
N VAL A 460 -10.53 1.88 10.82
CA VAL A 460 -9.65 0.71 10.69
C VAL A 460 -8.69 0.60 11.87
N TYR A 461 -8.71 -0.55 12.55
CA TYR A 461 -7.77 -0.90 13.60
C TYR A 461 -6.32 -0.84 13.10
N GLN A 462 -5.46 -0.13 13.83
CA GLN A 462 -4.03 -0.08 13.59
C GLN A 462 -3.31 0.07 14.93
N PRO A 463 -2.39 -0.83 15.31
CA PRO A 463 -1.57 -0.65 16.51
C PRO A 463 -0.65 0.57 16.32
N ALA A 464 -0.23 1.19 17.42
CA ALA A 464 0.57 2.40 17.37
C ALA A 464 1.92 2.14 16.68
N LEU A 465 2.07 2.66 15.45
CA LEU A 465 3.28 2.49 14.67
C LEU A 465 4.49 3.11 15.38
N ALA A 466 4.29 4.25 16.07
CA ALA A 466 5.34 4.92 16.82
C ALA A 466 5.90 4.09 17.99
N GLU A 467 5.13 3.13 18.52
CA GLU A 467 5.62 2.21 19.57
C GLU A 467 6.51 1.12 18.96
N ALA A 468 6.10 0.55 17.82
CA ALA A 468 6.89 -0.46 17.11
C ALA A 468 8.12 0.13 16.39
N PHE A 469 8.01 1.37 15.93
CA PHE A 469 9.03 2.09 15.17
C PHE A 469 9.22 3.49 15.74
N PRO A 470 9.88 3.64 16.91
CA PRO A 470 10.14 4.95 17.53
C PRO A 470 11.04 5.82 16.65
N ALA A 471 10.86 7.15 16.68
CA ALA A 471 11.58 8.06 15.77
C ALA A 471 13.12 7.94 15.85
N ALA A 472 13.67 7.59 17.01
CA ALA A 472 15.12 7.49 17.22
C ALA A 472 15.78 6.26 16.57
N ALA A 473 15.01 5.22 16.18
CA ALA A 473 15.57 3.96 15.69
C ALA A 473 14.75 3.26 14.61
N GLY A 474 13.44 3.51 14.57
CA GLY A 474 12.51 2.87 13.64
C GLY A 474 12.55 3.49 12.25
N ARG A 475 12.88 2.67 11.25
CA ARG A 475 12.92 3.08 9.85
C ARG A 475 11.58 2.85 9.15
N VAL A 476 11.13 3.84 8.38
CA VAL A 476 9.90 3.80 7.59
C VAL A 476 10.26 4.05 6.14
N LEU A 477 9.84 3.16 5.25
CA LEU A 477 10.07 3.22 3.81
C LEU A 477 8.75 3.46 3.08
N LEU A 478 8.70 4.53 2.28
CA LEU A 478 7.58 4.98 1.48
C LEU A 478 7.88 4.69 0.00
N LEU A 479 6.98 3.96 -0.65
CA LEU A 479 7.16 3.46 -2.02
C LEU A 479 6.22 4.11 -3.03
N SER A 480 6.46 3.83 -4.31
CA SER A 480 5.56 4.19 -5.43
C SER A 480 5.26 5.69 -5.50
N TYR A 481 3.99 6.10 -5.48
CA TYR A 481 3.63 7.52 -5.64
C TYR A 481 4.17 8.41 -4.50
N PHE A 482 4.53 7.87 -3.34
CA PHE A 482 5.25 8.66 -2.34
C PHE A 482 6.59 9.16 -2.90
N TYR A 483 7.35 8.27 -3.55
CA TYR A 483 8.60 8.63 -4.20
C TYR A 483 8.36 9.51 -5.42
N ASP A 484 7.44 9.13 -6.32
CA ASP A 484 7.23 9.81 -7.61
C ASP A 484 6.80 11.28 -7.46
N ARG A 485 6.16 11.64 -6.34
CA ARG A 485 5.72 13.02 -6.06
C ARG A 485 6.70 13.84 -5.24
N VAL A 486 7.67 13.21 -4.59
CA VAL A 486 8.66 13.94 -3.76
C VAL A 486 9.98 14.05 -4.49
N ALA A 487 10.50 12.96 -5.03
CA ALA A 487 11.85 12.89 -5.58
C ALA A 487 12.12 13.94 -6.70
N PRO A 488 11.19 14.22 -7.63
CA PRO A 488 11.42 15.25 -8.64
C PRO A 488 11.55 16.66 -8.06
N LEU A 489 10.94 16.96 -6.91
CA LEU A 489 10.87 18.31 -6.36
C LEU A 489 12.00 18.65 -5.38
N VAL A 490 12.79 17.65 -4.97
CA VAL A 490 13.92 17.85 -4.04
C VAL A 490 15.22 18.15 -4.84
N PRO A 491 15.97 19.22 -4.51
CA PRO A 491 17.23 19.56 -5.19
C PRO A 491 18.32 18.49 -5.02
N GLY A 492 19.25 18.39 -5.99
CA GLY A 492 20.42 17.50 -5.91
C GLY A 492 20.26 16.11 -6.57
N ARG A 493 19.19 15.89 -7.34
CA ARG A 493 18.98 14.67 -8.16
C ARG A 493 18.80 14.98 -9.65
N GLU A 494 19.71 15.77 -10.21
CA GLU A 494 19.79 15.91 -11.67
C GLU A 494 20.18 14.57 -12.29
N GLY A 495 19.37 14.03 -13.20
CA GLY A 495 19.74 12.87 -14.02
C GLY A 495 19.05 11.53 -13.71
N GLY A 496 17.75 11.51 -13.40
CA GLY A 496 16.94 10.28 -13.34
C GLY A 496 16.73 9.54 -14.68
N GLY A 497 17.71 9.60 -15.58
CA GLY A 497 17.76 8.86 -16.84
C GLY A 497 18.95 7.91 -16.84
N GLY A 498 18.65 6.60 -16.77
CA GLY A 498 19.52 5.46 -17.05
C GLY A 498 21.04 5.68 -17.03
N GLY A 499 21.68 5.34 -15.92
CA GLY A 499 23.13 5.22 -15.85
C GLY A 499 23.53 4.28 -14.73
N GLY A 500 23.97 3.07 -15.10
CA GLY A 500 24.47 2.07 -14.17
C GLY A 500 25.68 2.59 -13.41
N GLY A 501 25.59 2.58 -12.09
CA GLY A 501 26.68 2.88 -11.17
C GLY A 501 26.36 2.25 -9.83
N GLY A 502 27.02 1.13 -9.53
CA GLY A 502 26.84 0.35 -8.31
C GLY A 502 27.18 1.17 -7.07
N GLY A 503 26.14 1.58 -6.35
CA GLY A 503 26.21 2.15 -5.02
C GLY A 503 24.80 2.19 -4.45
N ALA A 504 24.57 1.53 -3.32
CA ALA A 504 23.31 1.65 -2.59
C ALA A 504 23.13 3.11 -2.14
N GLY A 505 22.46 3.94 -2.95
CA GLY A 505 22.24 5.35 -2.61
C GLY A 505 21.63 6.24 -3.70
N ALA A 506 21.63 5.86 -4.98
CA ALA A 506 21.16 6.74 -6.05
C ALA A 506 19.62 6.84 -6.17
N ASP A 507 18.85 5.93 -5.57
CA ASP A 507 17.38 5.81 -5.74
C ASP A 507 16.57 5.78 -4.44
N THR A 508 17.21 6.06 -3.30
CA THR A 508 16.56 6.34 -2.02
C THR A 508 16.76 7.79 -1.61
N LEU A 509 15.79 8.37 -0.91
CA LEU A 509 15.81 9.75 -0.40
C LEU A 509 15.31 9.73 1.04
N SER A 510 16.06 10.29 1.99
CA SER A 510 15.54 10.55 3.34
C SER A 510 15.06 11.99 3.46
N ALA A 511 13.90 12.18 4.05
CA ALA A 511 13.40 13.51 4.42
C ALA A 511 12.41 13.39 5.60
N THR A 512 11.96 14.52 6.13
CA THR A 512 10.92 14.54 7.17
C THR A 512 9.52 14.53 6.55
N VAL A 513 8.50 14.16 7.31
CA VAL A 513 7.10 14.28 6.88
C VAL A 513 6.75 15.74 6.53
N ASP A 514 7.29 16.71 7.27
CA ASP A 514 7.11 18.14 7.01
C ASP A 514 7.73 18.59 5.67
N THR A 515 8.72 17.87 5.14
CA THR A 515 9.23 18.16 3.79
C THR A 515 8.11 18.03 2.73
N ILE A 516 7.20 17.06 2.87
CA ILE A 516 6.04 16.92 1.95
C ILE A 516 5.11 18.13 2.07
N LYS A 517 4.91 18.64 3.28
CA LYS A 517 4.11 19.85 3.53
C LYS A 517 4.73 21.07 2.85
N GLU A 518 6.02 21.31 3.05
CA GLU A 518 6.73 22.44 2.44
C GLU A 518 6.68 22.41 0.91
N LEU A 519 6.88 21.22 0.33
CA LEU A 519 6.72 21.01 -1.11
C LEU A 519 5.29 21.28 -1.56
N GLY A 520 4.30 20.78 -0.82
CA GLY A 520 2.88 21.02 -1.09
C GLY A 520 2.50 22.50 -1.03
N GLU A 521 2.97 23.22 -0.02
CA GLU A 521 2.74 24.67 0.11
C GLU A 521 3.37 25.45 -1.05
N ALA A 522 4.57 25.09 -1.48
CA ALA A 522 5.22 25.70 -2.64
C ALA A 522 4.46 25.39 -3.95
N VAL A 523 4.07 24.14 -4.17
CA VAL A 523 3.33 23.73 -5.36
C VAL A 523 1.96 24.41 -5.43
N CYS A 524 1.21 24.47 -4.32
CA CYS A 524 -0.13 25.05 -4.32
C CYS A 524 -0.13 26.57 -4.62
N ARG A 525 0.98 27.30 -4.41
CA ARG A 525 1.11 28.73 -4.76
C ARG A 525 1.10 29.01 -6.27
N GLY A 526 1.27 27.99 -7.11
CA GLY A 526 1.20 28.11 -8.56
C GLY A 526 2.49 28.63 -9.22
N ARG A 527 2.38 28.98 -10.49
CA ARG A 527 3.52 29.12 -11.41
C ARG A 527 4.60 30.10 -10.98
N GLU A 528 4.26 31.22 -10.36
CA GLU A 528 5.26 32.20 -9.90
C GLU A 528 6.21 31.59 -8.85
N ALA A 529 5.66 30.87 -7.87
CA ALA A 529 6.46 30.14 -6.88
C ALA A 529 7.24 28.98 -7.49
N TRP A 530 6.70 28.36 -8.55
CA TRP A 530 7.41 27.29 -9.26
C TRP A 530 8.62 27.82 -10.01
N LEU A 531 8.51 28.97 -10.66
CA LEU A 531 9.63 29.62 -11.34
C LEU A 531 10.73 30.01 -10.35
N GLU A 532 10.37 30.51 -9.17
CA GLU A 532 11.32 30.85 -8.12
C GLU A 532 12.10 29.62 -7.63
N ARG A 533 11.41 28.49 -7.38
CA ARG A 533 12.02 27.31 -6.75
C ARG A 533 12.62 26.30 -7.74
N TRP A 534 11.98 26.12 -8.88
CA TRP A 534 12.29 25.10 -9.88
C TRP A 534 12.41 25.64 -11.31
N GLY A 535 12.43 26.97 -11.52
CA GLY A 535 12.42 27.56 -12.87
C GLY A 535 13.60 27.16 -13.76
N ALA A 536 14.72 26.73 -13.17
CA ALA A 536 15.87 26.19 -13.90
C ALA A 536 15.69 24.73 -14.38
N ARG A 537 14.67 24.03 -13.88
CA ARG A 537 14.42 22.60 -14.11
C ARG A 537 13.22 22.38 -15.03
N ALA A 538 13.49 22.32 -16.34
CA ALA A 538 12.45 22.20 -17.36
C ALA A 538 11.61 20.91 -17.22
N ASP A 539 12.22 19.82 -16.75
CA ASP A 539 11.55 18.55 -16.44
C ASP A 539 10.47 18.71 -15.36
N VAL A 540 10.82 19.38 -14.25
CA VAL A 540 9.90 19.64 -13.14
C VAL A 540 8.80 20.61 -13.55
N MET A 541 9.17 21.68 -14.26
CA MET A 541 8.19 22.66 -14.74
C MET A 541 7.17 22.02 -15.67
N ALA A 542 7.60 21.15 -16.59
CA ALA A 542 6.70 20.41 -17.48
C ALA A 542 5.73 19.48 -16.71
N GLU A 543 6.21 18.80 -15.67
CA GLU A 543 5.35 17.96 -14.82
C GLU A 543 4.34 18.78 -14.01
N LEU A 544 4.74 19.91 -13.43
CA LEU A 544 3.87 20.80 -12.64
C LEU A 544 2.81 21.47 -13.53
N GLU A 545 3.21 22.01 -14.69
CA GLU A 545 2.31 22.66 -15.64
C GLU A 545 1.37 21.64 -16.33
N GLY A 546 1.88 20.45 -16.65
CA GLY A 546 1.11 19.39 -17.29
C GLY A 546 0.12 18.67 -16.37
N ARG A 547 0.27 18.78 -15.04
CA ARG A 547 -0.58 18.06 -14.07
C ARG A 547 -1.02 18.97 -12.92
N PRO A 548 -2.11 19.74 -13.06
CA PRO A 548 -2.63 20.65 -12.03
C PRO A 548 -2.87 20.06 -10.62
N GLU A 549 -2.93 18.74 -10.49
CA GLU A 549 -3.23 18.00 -9.26
C GLU A 549 -2.03 17.80 -8.33
N TRP A 550 -0.80 18.25 -8.68
CA TRP A 550 0.35 18.09 -7.78
C TRP A 550 0.12 18.71 -6.39
N CYS A 551 -0.64 19.80 -6.30
CA CYS A 551 -1.08 20.38 -5.02
C CYS A 551 -1.91 19.37 -4.21
N LEU A 552 -2.94 18.78 -4.83
CA LEU A 552 -3.78 17.73 -4.25
C LEU A 552 -2.93 16.54 -3.80
N ASP A 553 -2.02 16.06 -4.66
CA ASP A 553 -1.23 14.86 -4.39
C ASP A 553 -0.38 15.00 -3.12
N LEU A 554 0.39 16.09 -3.03
CA LEU A 554 1.25 16.36 -1.89
C LEU A 554 0.44 16.62 -0.61
N THR A 555 -0.68 17.34 -0.73
CA THR A 555 -1.58 17.52 0.41
C THR A 555 -2.21 16.21 0.87
N PHE A 556 -2.58 15.31 -0.04
CA PHE A 556 -3.11 13.99 0.29
C PHE A 556 -2.05 13.11 0.94
N MET A 557 -0.84 13.04 0.39
CA MET A 557 0.27 12.29 0.96
C MET A 557 0.61 12.77 2.38
N HIS A 558 0.72 14.08 2.57
CA HIS A 558 0.92 14.64 3.90
C HIS A 558 -0.25 14.33 4.84
N GLY A 559 -1.50 14.49 4.39
CA GLY A 559 -2.68 14.14 5.19
C GLY A 559 -2.71 12.66 5.59
N LEU A 560 -2.35 11.76 4.69
CA LEU A 560 -2.26 10.33 4.95
C LEU A 560 -1.21 10.03 6.03
N LEU A 561 -0.03 10.64 5.97
CA LEU A 561 1.04 10.43 6.95
C LEU A 561 0.76 11.11 8.30
N ARG A 562 0.42 12.40 8.31
CA ARG A 562 0.22 13.20 9.54
C ARG A 562 -1.11 12.96 10.23
N THR A 563 -2.20 12.83 9.46
CA THR A 563 -3.57 12.67 10.00
C THR A 563 -3.98 11.21 9.98
N GLY A 564 -3.70 10.47 8.91
CA GLY A 564 -4.07 9.05 8.79
C GLY A 564 -3.26 8.18 9.75
N TYR A 565 -1.95 8.08 9.51
CA TYR A 565 -1.02 7.21 10.24
C TYR A 565 -0.38 7.84 11.47
N GLU A 566 -0.68 9.11 11.75
CA GLU A 566 -0.29 9.82 12.98
C GLU A 566 1.23 9.94 13.18
N PHE A 567 1.98 10.07 12.09
CA PHE A 567 3.39 10.46 12.19
C PHE A 567 3.54 11.89 12.73
N ASP A 568 4.65 12.15 13.43
CA ASP A 568 5.07 13.52 13.73
C ASP A 568 5.61 14.22 12.47
N GLY A 569 5.59 15.56 12.44
CA GLY A 569 6.13 16.33 11.31
C GLY A 569 7.63 16.17 11.13
N GLU A 570 8.38 16.06 12.23
CA GLU A 570 9.83 15.86 12.25
C GLU A 570 10.23 14.40 12.02
N ARG A 571 9.26 13.47 11.88
CA ARG A 571 9.55 12.07 11.63
C ARG A 571 10.32 11.91 10.32
N GLU A 572 11.54 11.38 10.41
CA GLU A 572 12.30 10.95 9.24
C GLU A 572 11.64 9.73 8.57
N VAL A 573 11.52 9.80 7.26
CA VAL A 573 11.02 8.75 6.37
C VAL A 573 11.94 8.60 5.17
N MET A 574 12.06 7.38 4.66
CA MET A 574 12.80 7.08 3.44
C MET A 574 11.81 6.94 2.29
N PHE A 575 12.06 7.60 1.17
CA PHE A 575 11.36 7.39 -0.10
C PHE A 575 12.24 6.48 -0.95
N GLY A 576 11.70 5.36 -1.42
CA GLY A 576 12.47 4.40 -2.18
C GLY A 576 11.85 4.10 -3.54
N LYS A 577 12.67 4.16 -4.59
CA LYS A 577 12.35 3.59 -5.91
C LYS A 577 13.10 2.29 -6.17
N LYS A 578 14.41 2.27 -5.88
CA LYS A 578 15.25 1.09 -6.01
C LYS A 578 16.18 0.90 -4.81
N ILE A 579 16.57 -0.35 -4.56
CA ILE A 579 17.69 -0.71 -3.68
C ILE A 579 18.60 -1.65 -4.47
N ALA A 580 19.91 -1.35 -4.50
CA ALA A 580 20.89 -2.12 -5.24
C ALA A 580 20.48 -2.40 -6.71
N GLY A 581 19.98 -1.37 -7.42
CA GLY A 581 19.55 -1.47 -8.81
C GLY A 581 18.20 -2.18 -9.04
N THR A 582 17.58 -2.72 -8.00
CA THR A 582 16.33 -3.50 -8.05
C THR A 582 15.12 -2.65 -7.70
N GLU A 583 14.06 -2.73 -8.48
CA GLU A 583 12.80 -2.02 -8.25
C GLU A 583 12.17 -2.40 -6.91
N LEU A 584 11.78 -1.38 -6.13
CA LEU A 584 11.02 -1.57 -4.91
C LEU A 584 9.53 -1.70 -5.22
N GLY A 585 8.92 -2.69 -4.58
CA GLY A 585 7.52 -3.05 -4.77
C GLY A 585 7.33 -4.49 -4.33
N TRP A 586 6.20 -5.09 -4.68
CA TRP A 586 5.85 -6.43 -4.22
C TRP A 586 6.45 -7.56 -5.10
N CYS A 587 6.98 -7.25 -6.28
CA CYS A 587 7.34 -8.26 -7.27
C CYS A 587 8.46 -9.21 -6.84
N LEU A 588 9.53 -8.71 -6.20
CA LEU A 588 10.64 -9.58 -5.77
C LEU A 588 10.20 -10.53 -4.65
N GLY A 589 9.47 -10.05 -3.66
CA GLY A 589 8.94 -10.88 -2.57
C GLY A 589 8.02 -11.99 -3.09
N ALA A 590 7.19 -11.68 -4.09
CA ALA A 590 6.40 -12.68 -4.79
C ALA A 590 7.25 -13.60 -5.68
N GLY A 591 8.33 -13.09 -6.29
CA GLY A 591 9.30 -13.86 -7.08
C GLY A 591 10.07 -14.87 -6.24
N ILE A 592 10.57 -14.47 -5.07
CA ILE A 592 11.20 -15.37 -4.07
C ILE A 592 10.22 -16.48 -3.70
N LYS A 593 8.93 -16.15 -3.56
CA LYS A 593 7.89 -17.17 -3.31
C LYS A 593 7.77 -18.17 -4.45
N LEU A 594 7.81 -17.71 -5.70
CA LEU A 594 7.68 -18.57 -6.88
C LEU A 594 8.83 -19.58 -6.99
N VAL A 595 10.06 -19.19 -6.66
CA VAL A 595 11.23 -20.07 -6.73
C VAL A 595 11.46 -20.89 -5.46
N GLY A 596 11.08 -20.35 -4.30
CA GLY A 596 11.35 -20.98 -3.00
C GLY A 596 10.30 -21.99 -2.54
N GLY A 597 9.11 -22.06 -3.16
CA GLY A 597 8.00 -22.84 -2.62
C GLY A 597 7.13 -23.65 -3.57
N VAL A 598 7.60 -23.89 -4.79
CA VAL A 598 6.88 -24.73 -5.75
C VAL A 598 7.89 -25.69 -6.37
N ASP A 599 7.54 -26.96 -6.46
CA ASP A 599 8.13 -27.86 -7.46
C ASP A 599 7.78 -27.27 -8.83
N VAL A 600 8.58 -26.31 -9.31
CA VAL A 600 8.36 -25.67 -10.59
C VAL A 600 8.46 -26.74 -11.65
N GLN A 601 7.30 -27.18 -12.14
CA GLN A 601 7.25 -28.17 -13.20
C GLN A 601 7.62 -27.48 -14.51
N CYS A 602 8.78 -27.85 -15.03
CA CYS A 602 9.21 -27.40 -16.34
C CYS A 602 8.19 -27.82 -17.40
N ARG A 603 7.88 -26.92 -18.35
CA ARG A 603 7.00 -27.26 -19.47
C ARG A 603 7.68 -28.24 -20.43
N VAL A 604 7.02 -29.37 -20.65
CA VAL A 604 7.40 -30.44 -21.60
C VAL A 604 7.11 -30.03 -23.04
#